data_AF-A0A8S1CN34-F1
#
_entry.id   AF-A0A8S1CN34-F1
#
_cell.length_a   1.000
_cell.length_b   1.000
_cell.length_c   1.000
_cell.angle_alpha   90.00
_cell.angle_beta   90.00
_cell.angle_gamma   90.00
#
_symmetry.space_group_name_H-M   'P 1'
#
loop_
_entity.id
_entity.type
_entity.pdbx_description
1 polymer ?
#
loop_
_entity_poly.entity_id
_entity_poly.type
_entity_poly.pdbx_seq_one_letter_code
_entity_poly.pdbx_strand_id
1 'polypeptide(L)'
;MASIARQLGVQSSRHHVVPAISTACVHAKYSTDVKPLSSTRLATMKKGTGGRSSFNGIVATVFGSTGFLGRYVCNKLGKIGSQLILPYRGDHYDALRLRLVGDLGQVLFMPYDIRDDASIKKAMKYSNVVINLVGRDWETKNFKFEDIYIDGPARIARLAKECGVEKLIHVSNISVSEHPEPLLLPNGSKILRTKFIGERLVRDIFPDAVVFRPSDIYGSEDRFLRSYANLWRRQFKAVPLWRSGEATIKQPVFVSDVAAGIVAAIKNPDTAGNTYYAVGPKRYQLSELVDWFFRVMRKGPDWGYVRYDMRFDPFFKLKVTLTEKICPGWPIAGLSWEKLEKVNDLVCDLVCACLGFLAADLYSNQFSLEIFY
;
A
#
# COMPACT_ATOMS: atom_id res chain seq x y z
N MET A 1 -4.29 -6.70 -41.47
CA MET A 1 -4.66 -5.81 -42.59
C MET A 1 -5.09 -4.47 -42.00
N ALA A 2 -4.36 -3.41 -42.37
CA ALA A 2 -4.66 -1.99 -42.18
C ALA A 2 -4.72 -1.43 -40.74
N SER A 3 -3.59 -0.92 -40.24
CA SER A 3 -3.35 0.52 -40.06
C SER A 3 -2.22 0.79 -39.05
N ILE A 4 -1.40 1.80 -39.37
CA ILE A 4 -0.42 2.45 -38.48
C ILE A 4 0.94 1.72 -38.34
N ALA A 5 1.67 1.68 -39.46
CA ALA A 5 3.13 1.73 -39.46
C ALA A 5 3.55 2.86 -40.41
N ARG A 6 3.37 4.11 -39.96
CA ARG A 6 3.84 5.31 -40.65
C ARG A 6 4.53 6.17 -39.60
N GLN A 7 5.85 6.05 -39.52
CA GLN A 7 6.83 7.08 -39.16
C GLN A 7 8.11 6.34 -38.80
N LEU A 8 8.97 6.12 -39.80
CA LEU A 8 10.41 6.34 -39.71
C LEU A 8 10.92 6.31 -41.16
N GLY A 9 11.59 7.40 -41.52
CA GLY A 9 11.78 7.86 -42.88
C GLY A 9 12.65 6.96 -43.75
N VAL A 10 12.25 6.92 -45.01
CA VAL A 10 13.01 6.46 -46.17
C VAL A 10 14.12 7.47 -46.46
N GLN A 11 15.36 7.00 -46.59
CA GLN A 11 16.33 7.59 -47.51
C GLN A 11 17.41 6.55 -47.90
N SER A 12 17.75 6.54 -49.20
CA SER A 12 18.73 5.69 -49.90
C SER A 12 18.17 4.31 -50.32
N SER A 13 18.13 3.90 -51.59
CA SER A 13 18.73 4.41 -52.83
C SER A 13 17.91 3.89 -54.03
N ARG A 14 17.91 4.66 -55.13
CA ARG A 14 17.37 4.26 -56.43
C ARG A 14 18.32 3.24 -57.05
N HIS A 15 17.91 1.98 -57.22
CA HIS A 15 18.27 1.14 -58.38
C HIS A 15 17.29 -0.04 -58.47
N HIS A 16 16.73 -0.24 -59.66
CA HIS A 16 15.80 -1.31 -59.99
C HIS A 16 16.49 -2.68 -59.93
N VAL A 17 16.17 -3.50 -58.93
CA VAL A 17 16.31 -4.97 -59.00
C VAL A 17 15.16 -5.59 -58.19
N VAL A 18 14.46 -6.53 -58.83
CA VAL A 18 13.39 -7.45 -58.38
C VAL A 18 13.16 -7.55 -56.86
N PRO A 19 11.91 -7.44 -56.34
CA PRO A 19 11.65 -7.66 -54.93
C PRO A 19 11.58 -9.17 -54.65
N ALA A 20 12.72 -9.77 -54.32
CA ALA A 20 12.69 -11.02 -53.58
C ALA A 20 12.13 -10.69 -52.19
N ILE A 21 10.90 -11.12 -51.93
CA ILE A 21 10.29 -11.07 -50.59
C ILE A 21 11.16 -11.93 -49.69
N SER A 22 12.09 -11.31 -48.97
CA SER A 22 12.78 -11.97 -47.88
C SER A 22 11.79 -12.08 -46.73
N THR A 23 11.10 -13.23 -46.66
CA THR A 23 10.54 -13.69 -45.41
C THR A 23 11.71 -13.84 -44.44
N ALA A 24 11.99 -12.80 -43.67
CA ALA A 24 12.87 -12.90 -42.52
C ALA A 24 12.18 -13.82 -41.52
N CYS A 25 12.42 -15.12 -41.66
CA CYS A 25 12.12 -16.08 -40.62
C CYS A 25 12.90 -15.62 -39.39
N VAL A 26 12.20 -15.00 -38.44
CA VAL A 26 12.75 -14.70 -37.12
C VAL A 26 12.98 -16.04 -36.45
N HIS A 27 14.14 -16.63 -36.72
CA HIS A 27 14.60 -17.82 -36.03
C HIS A 27 14.90 -17.38 -34.60
N ALA A 28 13.98 -17.66 -33.68
CA ALA A 28 14.22 -17.50 -32.26
C ALA A 28 15.31 -18.51 -31.87
N LYS A 29 16.57 -18.09 -31.91
CA LYS A 29 17.70 -18.87 -31.40
C LYS A 29 17.56 -18.97 -29.89
N TYR A 30 16.83 -19.97 -29.41
CA TYR A 30 16.90 -20.39 -28.02
C TYR A 30 18.30 -20.95 -27.80
N SER A 31 19.11 -20.24 -27.01
CA SER A 31 20.43 -20.69 -26.59
C SER A 31 20.30 -22.00 -25.84
N THR A 32 20.73 -23.12 -26.45
CA THR A 32 20.85 -24.43 -25.80
C THR A 32 22.06 -24.50 -24.87
N ASP A 33 22.99 -23.54 -24.99
CA ASP A 33 24.19 -23.49 -24.15
C ASP A 33 23.84 -23.03 -22.73
N VAL A 34 24.08 -23.91 -21.76
CA VAL A 34 24.05 -23.58 -20.33
C VAL A 34 25.26 -22.71 -20.04
N LYS A 35 25.06 -21.38 -20.00
CA LYS A 35 26.09 -20.47 -19.52
C LYS A 35 26.14 -20.55 -17.98
N PRO A 36 27.21 -21.09 -17.37
CA PRO A 36 27.33 -21.08 -15.92
C PRO A 36 27.30 -19.63 -15.42
N LEU A 37 26.53 -19.38 -14.36
CA LEU A 37 26.37 -18.03 -13.80
C LEU A 37 27.71 -17.57 -13.23
N SER A 38 28.24 -16.44 -13.70
CA SER A 38 29.51 -15.90 -13.20
C SER A 38 29.40 -15.26 -11.81
N SER A 39 28.18 -14.95 -11.34
CA SER A 39 27.92 -14.38 -10.02
C SER A 39 26.50 -14.72 -9.55
N THR A 40 26.32 -14.95 -8.24
CA THR A 40 25.02 -15.21 -7.60
C THR A 40 24.22 -13.94 -7.30
N ARG A 41 24.77 -12.75 -7.60
CA ARG A 41 24.11 -11.47 -7.29
C ARG A 41 22.93 -11.26 -8.26
N LEU A 42 21.71 -11.19 -7.74
CA LEU A 42 20.52 -11.11 -8.57
C LEU A 42 20.45 -9.81 -9.39
N ALA A 43 21.00 -8.71 -8.86
CA ALA A 43 21.04 -7.41 -9.54
C ALA A 43 21.80 -7.43 -10.87
N THR A 44 22.87 -8.23 -10.99
CA THR A 44 23.63 -8.40 -12.26
C THR A 44 22.92 -9.29 -13.27
N MET A 45 21.85 -9.98 -12.87
CA MET A 45 21.07 -10.86 -13.74
C MET A 45 19.94 -10.16 -14.49
N LYS A 46 19.87 -8.82 -14.47
CA LYS A 46 18.83 -8.06 -15.16
C LYS A 46 18.84 -8.38 -16.67
N LYS A 47 17.69 -8.80 -17.20
CA LYS A 47 17.50 -9.19 -18.61
C LYS A 47 16.20 -8.60 -19.18
N GLY A 48 16.26 -8.17 -20.43
CA GLY A 48 15.12 -7.64 -21.18
C GLY A 48 15.04 -6.11 -21.18
N THR A 49 14.12 -5.59 -21.99
CA THR A 49 13.90 -4.15 -22.24
C THR A 49 13.13 -3.44 -21.11
N GLY A 50 12.81 -4.16 -20.02
CA GLY A 50 11.88 -3.71 -18.98
C GLY A 50 10.43 -4.08 -19.31
N GLY A 51 9.61 -4.26 -18.26
CA GLY A 51 8.19 -4.63 -18.41
C GLY A 51 7.89 -6.03 -17.86
N ARG A 52 6.64 -6.48 -18.05
CA ARG A 52 6.09 -7.66 -17.39
C ARG A 52 6.94 -8.92 -17.53
N SER A 53 7.42 -9.24 -18.74
CA SER A 53 8.19 -10.47 -18.99
C SER A 53 9.72 -10.29 -18.83
N SER A 54 10.17 -9.09 -18.47
CA SER A 54 11.59 -8.85 -18.18
C SER A 54 11.95 -9.38 -16.78
N PHE A 55 13.24 -9.52 -16.50
CA PHE A 55 13.73 -9.87 -15.17
C PHE A 55 14.64 -8.77 -14.65
N ASN A 56 14.32 -8.21 -13.48
CA ASN A 56 15.09 -7.09 -12.91
C ASN A 56 16.04 -7.47 -11.76
N GLY A 57 16.13 -8.76 -11.41
CA GLY A 57 16.93 -9.19 -10.26
C GLY A 57 16.27 -8.92 -8.91
N ILE A 58 15.04 -8.43 -8.88
CA ILE A 58 14.28 -8.20 -7.64
C ILE A 58 13.41 -9.43 -7.38
N VAL A 59 13.61 -10.04 -6.21
CA VAL A 59 12.81 -11.12 -5.63
C VAL A 59 12.20 -10.59 -4.33
N ALA A 60 10.98 -10.08 -4.43
CA ALA A 60 10.32 -9.40 -3.33
C ALA A 60 9.35 -10.33 -2.60
N THR A 61 9.48 -10.45 -1.28
CA THR A 61 8.45 -11.04 -0.41
C THR A 61 7.52 -9.96 0.11
N VAL A 62 6.23 -10.05 -0.20
CA VAL A 62 5.23 -9.05 0.19
C VAL A 62 4.27 -9.63 1.22
N PHE A 63 4.52 -9.35 2.50
CA PHE A 63 3.59 -9.67 3.57
C PHE A 63 2.38 -8.72 3.53
N GLY A 64 1.17 -9.26 3.69
CA GLY A 64 -0.06 -8.49 3.53
C GLY A 64 -0.45 -8.21 2.07
N SER A 65 0.08 -9.00 1.13
CA SER A 65 -0.23 -8.89 -0.31
C SER A 65 -1.71 -9.03 -0.66
N THR A 66 -2.48 -9.79 0.13
CA THR A 66 -3.94 -9.98 -0.05
C THR A 66 -4.75 -8.72 0.32
N GLY A 67 -4.17 -7.77 1.05
CA GLY A 67 -4.81 -6.54 1.50
C GLY A 67 -4.94 -5.45 0.41
N PHE A 68 -5.56 -4.34 0.77
CA PHE A 68 -5.81 -3.19 -0.13
C PHE A 68 -4.53 -2.69 -0.80
N LEU A 69 -3.56 -2.19 -0.01
CA LEU A 69 -2.30 -1.64 -0.52
C LEU A 69 -1.43 -2.70 -1.20
N GLY A 70 -1.40 -3.93 -0.66
CA GLY A 70 -0.59 -5.03 -1.15
C GLY A 70 -0.82 -5.35 -2.62
N ARG A 71 -2.07 -5.27 -3.08
CA ARG A 71 -2.42 -5.55 -4.48
C ARG A 71 -1.85 -4.51 -5.45
N TYR A 72 -1.85 -3.23 -5.06
CA TYR A 72 -1.27 -2.16 -5.89
C TYR A 72 0.25 -2.26 -5.93
N VAL A 73 0.90 -2.56 -4.80
CA VAL A 73 2.35 -2.78 -4.73
C VAL A 73 2.75 -3.97 -5.58
N CYS A 74 2.05 -5.11 -5.45
CA CYS A 74 2.29 -6.28 -6.28
C CYS A 74 2.11 -5.94 -7.76
N ASN A 75 1.02 -5.25 -8.14
CA ASN A 75 0.77 -4.86 -9.53
C ASN A 75 1.92 -4.04 -10.12
N LYS A 76 2.46 -3.06 -9.38
CA LYS A 76 3.58 -2.24 -9.83
C LYS A 76 4.88 -3.06 -9.96
N LEU A 77 5.16 -3.96 -9.02
CA LEU A 77 6.34 -4.85 -9.08
C LEU A 77 6.24 -5.87 -10.23
N GLY A 78 5.07 -6.47 -10.42
CA GLY A 78 4.81 -7.41 -11.53
C GLY A 78 4.88 -6.72 -12.88
N LYS A 79 4.40 -5.47 -13.00
CA LYS A 79 4.54 -4.67 -14.23
C LYS A 79 6.00 -4.43 -14.61
N ILE A 80 6.90 -4.34 -13.63
CA ILE A 80 8.32 -4.14 -13.88
C ILE A 80 8.98 -5.44 -14.31
N GLY A 81 8.45 -6.61 -13.94
CA GLY A 81 9.04 -7.93 -14.19
C GLY A 81 9.88 -8.43 -13.00
N SER A 82 9.45 -8.08 -11.78
CA SER A 82 10.07 -8.60 -10.56
C SER A 82 9.43 -9.93 -10.17
N GLN A 83 10.24 -10.83 -9.61
CA GLN A 83 9.70 -12.04 -9.00
C GLN A 83 9.07 -11.68 -7.64
N LEU A 84 7.87 -12.19 -7.41
CA LEU A 84 7.05 -11.90 -6.25
C LEU A 84 6.76 -13.17 -5.50
N ILE A 85 7.14 -13.16 -4.24
CA ILE A 85 6.80 -14.16 -3.26
C ILE A 85 5.66 -13.58 -2.43
N LEU A 86 4.49 -14.21 -2.51
CA LEU A 86 3.25 -13.75 -1.92
C LEU A 86 2.84 -14.69 -0.79
N PRO A 87 3.37 -14.46 0.42
CA PRO A 87 2.91 -15.16 1.60
C PRO A 87 1.45 -14.76 1.88
N TYR A 88 0.57 -15.75 1.99
CA TYR A 88 -0.85 -15.55 2.29
C TYR A 88 -1.26 -16.37 3.51
N ARG A 89 -2.26 -15.86 4.23
CA ARG A 89 -2.90 -16.51 5.38
C ARG A 89 -4.36 -16.74 5.04
N GLY A 90 -4.89 -17.90 5.41
CA GLY A 90 -6.27 -18.28 5.13
C GLY A 90 -6.36 -19.05 3.83
N ASP A 91 -7.38 -18.75 3.04
CA ASP A 91 -7.69 -19.50 1.83
C ASP A 91 -6.84 -19.04 0.63
N HIS A 92 -6.50 -20.00 -0.24
CA HIS A 92 -5.76 -19.73 -1.47
C HIS A 92 -6.57 -18.88 -2.45
N TYR A 93 -7.90 -18.99 -2.44
CA TYR A 93 -8.80 -18.24 -3.33
C TYR A 93 -8.66 -16.72 -3.17
N ASP A 94 -8.41 -16.21 -1.97
CA ASP A 94 -8.25 -14.76 -1.73
C ASP A 94 -6.99 -14.18 -2.40
N ALA A 95 -5.94 -14.99 -2.50
CA ALA A 95 -4.68 -14.63 -3.13
C ALA A 95 -4.71 -14.85 -4.65
N LEU A 96 -5.62 -15.69 -5.16
CA LEU A 96 -5.63 -16.17 -6.55
C LEU A 96 -5.67 -15.04 -7.60
N ARG A 97 -6.38 -13.94 -7.30
CA ARG A 97 -6.42 -12.74 -8.19
C ARG A 97 -5.04 -12.13 -8.46
N LEU A 98 -4.08 -12.33 -7.56
CA LEU A 98 -2.71 -11.83 -7.72
C LEU A 98 -1.91 -12.66 -8.73
N ARG A 99 -2.42 -13.82 -9.17
CA ARG A 99 -1.79 -14.63 -10.22
C ARG A 99 -1.64 -13.86 -11.53
N LEU A 100 -2.55 -12.92 -11.79
CA LEU A 100 -2.56 -12.09 -13.00
C LEU A 100 -1.54 -10.95 -12.96
N VAL A 101 -0.90 -10.69 -11.82
CA VAL A 101 0.01 -9.54 -11.65
C VAL A 101 1.33 -9.72 -12.39
N GLY A 102 1.88 -10.94 -12.39
CA GLY A 102 3.17 -11.25 -13.02
C GLY A 102 3.03 -12.26 -14.15
N ASP A 103 4.09 -12.38 -14.93
CA ASP A 103 4.22 -13.42 -15.94
C ASP A 103 4.43 -14.81 -15.29
N LEU A 104 4.45 -15.85 -16.12
CA LEU A 104 4.65 -17.22 -15.67
C LEU A 104 5.95 -17.36 -14.86
N GLY A 105 5.87 -18.02 -13.69
CA GLY A 105 7.00 -18.23 -12.80
C GLY A 105 7.42 -17.00 -11.96
N GLN A 106 6.83 -15.82 -12.21
CA GLN A 106 7.13 -14.62 -11.42
C GLN A 106 6.36 -14.56 -10.11
N VAL A 107 5.12 -15.05 -10.05
CA VAL A 107 4.29 -15.00 -8.84
C VAL A 107 4.27 -16.37 -8.15
N LEU A 108 4.75 -16.41 -6.91
CA LEU A 108 4.81 -17.60 -6.08
C LEU A 108 3.96 -17.40 -4.82
N PHE A 109 2.98 -18.27 -4.61
CA PHE A 109 2.14 -18.24 -3.41
C PHE A 109 2.69 -19.18 -2.35
N MET A 110 2.75 -18.74 -1.09
CA MET A 110 3.10 -19.61 0.02
C MET A 110 2.19 -19.39 1.22
N PRO A 111 1.64 -20.46 1.81
CA PRO A 111 0.93 -20.34 3.07
C PRO A 111 1.91 -20.02 4.20
N TYR A 112 1.52 -19.12 5.12
CA TYR A 112 2.30 -18.81 6.32
C TYR A 112 1.40 -18.44 7.49
N ASP A 113 1.94 -18.55 8.71
CA ASP A 113 1.37 -17.94 9.91
C ASP A 113 2.38 -16.95 10.51
N ILE A 114 1.88 -15.84 11.05
CA ILE A 114 2.69 -14.80 11.68
C ILE A 114 3.35 -15.26 12.99
N ARG A 115 2.77 -16.29 13.63
CA ARG A 115 3.30 -16.88 14.87
C ARG A 115 4.34 -17.97 14.63
N ASP A 116 4.44 -18.48 13.40
CA ASP A 116 5.38 -19.53 13.05
C ASP A 116 6.60 -18.97 12.31
N ASP A 117 7.72 -18.92 13.02
CA ASP A 117 8.99 -18.40 12.53
C ASP A 117 9.53 -19.23 11.34
N ALA A 118 9.27 -20.55 11.31
CA ALA A 118 9.73 -21.41 10.23
C ALA A 118 9.03 -21.09 8.91
N SER A 119 7.72 -20.84 8.94
CA SER A 119 6.96 -20.43 7.76
C SER A 119 7.41 -19.08 7.20
N ILE A 120 7.68 -18.10 8.07
CA ILE A 120 8.17 -16.78 7.67
C ILE A 120 9.58 -16.89 7.06
N LYS A 121 10.47 -17.66 7.70
CA LYS A 121 11.83 -17.90 7.19
C LYS A 121 11.82 -18.61 5.85
N LYS A 122 10.96 -19.61 5.68
CA LYS A 122 10.75 -20.29 4.38
C LYS A 122 10.33 -19.30 3.31
N ALA A 123 9.49 -18.32 3.66
CA ALA A 123 9.07 -17.31 2.70
C ALA A 123 10.18 -16.35 2.27
N MET A 124 11.08 -16.02 3.19
CA MET A 124 12.10 -15.00 2.99
C MET A 124 13.43 -15.54 2.47
N LYS A 125 13.64 -16.87 2.49
CA LYS A 125 14.93 -17.53 2.20
C LYS A 125 15.66 -17.06 0.95
N TYR A 126 14.94 -16.71 -0.12
CA TYR A 126 15.51 -16.27 -1.41
C TYR A 126 15.16 -14.82 -1.76
N SER A 127 14.67 -14.05 -0.81
CA SER A 127 14.20 -12.68 -1.05
C SER A 127 15.32 -11.67 -0.87
N ASN A 128 15.47 -10.76 -1.82
CA ASN A 128 16.36 -9.61 -1.65
C ASN A 128 15.62 -8.42 -1.00
N VAL A 129 14.31 -8.32 -1.23
CA VAL A 129 13.46 -7.25 -0.70
C VAL A 129 12.30 -7.86 0.08
N VAL A 130 12.01 -7.30 1.24
CA VAL A 130 10.85 -7.68 2.05
C VAL A 130 10.00 -6.45 2.31
N ILE A 131 8.70 -6.56 2.01
CA ILE A 131 7.73 -5.49 2.23
C ILE A 131 6.71 -5.98 3.24
N ASN A 132 6.63 -5.27 4.37
CA ASN A 132 5.66 -5.55 5.42
C ASN A 132 4.46 -4.60 5.34
N LEU A 133 3.32 -5.13 4.89
CA LEU A 133 2.02 -4.44 4.82
C LEU A 133 0.98 -5.10 5.74
N VAL A 134 1.43 -5.93 6.70
CA VAL A 134 0.52 -6.61 7.62
C VAL A 134 -0.12 -5.59 8.55
N GLY A 135 -1.44 -5.61 8.64
CA GLY A 135 -2.18 -4.73 9.53
C GLY A 135 -3.67 -5.01 9.53
N ARG A 136 -4.32 -4.59 10.61
CA ARG A 136 -5.77 -4.68 10.81
C ARG A 136 -6.29 -3.48 11.60
N ASP A 137 -7.44 -2.95 11.21
CA ASP A 137 -8.06 -1.79 11.90
C ASP A 137 -8.91 -2.18 13.12
N TRP A 138 -9.04 -3.47 13.40
CA TRP A 138 -9.79 -4.01 14.55
C TRP A 138 -9.09 -5.26 15.08
N GLU A 139 -9.24 -5.52 16.37
CA GLU A 139 -8.75 -6.75 16.97
C GLU A 139 -9.63 -7.93 16.57
N THR A 140 -9.01 -9.10 16.42
CA THR A 140 -9.74 -10.35 16.24
C THR A 140 -9.59 -11.17 17.52
N LYS A 141 -10.56 -12.04 17.85
CA LYS A 141 -10.47 -12.90 19.04
C LYS A 141 -9.12 -13.62 19.19
N ASN A 142 -8.54 -14.05 18.08
CA ASN A 142 -7.29 -14.81 18.06
C ASN A 142 -6.03 -13.94 17.98
N PHE A 143 -6.14 -12.68 17.54
CA PHE A 143 -5.00 -11.78 17.29
C PHE A 143 -5.30 -10.38 17.81
N LYS A 144 -4.53 -9.98 18.83
CA LYS A 144 -4.55 -8.65 19.41
C LYS A 144 -3.70 -7.68 18.60
N PHE A 145 -3.81 -6.38 18.86
CA PHE A 145 -2.97 -5.38 18.18
C PHE A 145 -1.48 -5.55 18.48
N GLU A 146 -1.12 -5.96 19.71
CA GLU A 146 0.27 -6.21 20.12
C GLU A 146 0.91 -7.31 19.27
N ASP A 147 0.25 -8.46 19.11
CA ASP A 147 0.72 -9.56 18.25
C ASP A 147 0.98 -9.12 16.81
N ILE A 148 0.12 -8.24 16.26
CA ILE A 148 0.14 -7.84 14.85
C ILE A 148 1.14 -6.71 14.58
N TYR A 149 1.25 -5.74 15.48
CA TYR A 149 2.04 -4.52 15.26
C TYR A 149 3.37 -4.51 16.01
N ILE A 150 3.53 -5.28 17.10
CA ILE A 150 4.78 -5.37 17.86
C ILE A 150 5.49 -6.67 17.49
N ASP A 151 4.91 -7.81 17.84
CA ASP A 151 5.57 -9.12 17.68
C ASP A 151 5.77 -9.49 16.22
N GLY A 152 4.75 -9.29 15.38
CA GLY A 152 4.80 -9.61 13.95
C GLY A 152 5.95 -8.89 13.22
N PRO A 153 6.02 -7.55 13.23
CA PRO A 153 7.09 -6.80 12.59
C PRO A 153 8.46 -7.08 13.21
N ALA A 154 8.56 -7.25 14.53
CA ALA A 154 9.82 -7.62 15.19
C ALA A 154 10.34 -8.98 14.70
N ARG A 155 9.46 -10.00 14.59
CA ARG A 155 9.81 -11.31 14.03
C ARG A 155 10.25 -11.22 12.59
N ILE A 156 9.51 -10.49 11.74
CA ILE A 156 9.87 -10.29 10.33
C ILE A 156 11.22 -9.59 10.21
N ALA A 157 11.49 -8.55 11.01
CA ALA A 157 12.77 -7.83 10.97
C ALA A 157 13.95 -8.72 11.41
N ARG A 158 13.77 -9.50 12.48
CA ARG A 158 14.79 -10.45 12.96
C ARG A 158 15.09 -11.51 11.89
N LEU A 159 14.06 -12.13 11.33
CA LEU A 159 14.21 -13.15 10.30
C LEU A 159 14.76 -12.57 8.97
N ALA A 160 14.46 -11.30 8.66
CA ALA A 160 15.02 -10.60 7.50
C ALA A 160 16.53 -10.45 7.63
N LYS A 161 16.99 -10.09 8.83
CA LYS A 161 18.41 -10.00 9.16
C LYS A 161 19.11 -11.36 9.07
N GLU A 162 18.49 -12.41 9.62
CA GLU A 162 19.03 -13.78 9.51
C GLU A 162 19.13 -14.29 8.07
N CYS A 163 18.18 -13.93 7.21
CA CYS A 163 18.17 -14.34 5.80
C CYS A 163 19.07 -13.47 4.91
N GLY A 164 19.65 -12.38 5.44
CA GLY A 164 20.49 -11.46 4.67
C GLY A 164 19.71 -10.64 3.63
N VAL A 165 18.48 -10.24 3.95
CA VAL A 165 17.65 -9.39 3.07
C VAL A 165 18.32 -8.02 2.88
N GLU A 166 18.46 -7.58 1.62
CA GLU A 166 19.11 -6.30 1.28
C GLU A 166 18.27 -5.10 1.71
N LYS A 167 16.94 -5.17 1.53
CA LYS A 167 16.02 -4.07 1.89
C LYS A 167 14.76 -4.56 2.58
N LEU A 168 14.53 -4.03 3.78
CA LEU A 168 13.27 -4.18 4.49
C LEU A 168 12.47 -2.89 4.42
N ILE A 169 11.22 -2.98 3.93
CA ILE A 169 10.28 -1.87 3.88
C ILE A 169 9.14 -2.15 4.86
N HIS A 170 8.94 -1.25 5.80
CA HIS A 170 7.86 -1.33 6.78
C HIS A 170 6.87 -0.18 6.59
N VAL A 171 5.56 -0.49 6.51
CA VAL A 171 4.52 0.53 6.35
C VAL A 171 3.77 0.74 7.66
N SER A 172 3.91 1.94 8.20
CA SER A 172 3.34 2.42 9.46
C SER A 172 2.11 3.31 9.18
N ASN A 173 1.98 4.45 9.86
CA ASN A 173 0.97 5.49 9.61
C ASN A 173 1.57 6.87 9.92
N ILE A 174 1.02 7.94 9.37
CA ILE A 174 1.49 9.31 9.63
C ILE A 174 1.28 9.77 11.07
N SER A 175 0.18 9.37 11.70
CA SER A 175 -0.21 9.83 13.04
C SER A 175 0.35 8.95 14.16
N VAL A 176 1.41 8.19 13.92
CA VAL A 176 2.01 7.33 14.95
C VAL A 176 2.79 8.16 15.97
N SER A 177 2.49 7.96 17.24
CA SER A 177 3.20 8.55 18.37
C SER A 177 3.17 7.60 19.58
N GLU A 178 4.09 7.79 20.51
CA GLU A 178 4.15 6.99 21.75
C GLU A 178 2.93 7.20 22.64
N HIS A 179 2.50 8.46 22.70
CA HIS A 179 1.32 8.92 23.44
C HIS A 179 0.38 9.62 22.45
N PRO A 180 -0.52 8.88 21.78
CA PRO A 180 -1.53 9.49 20.92
C PRO A 180 -2.47 10.35 21.76
N GLU A 181 -2.84 11.53 21.24
CA GLU A 181 -3.76 12.43 21.92
C GLU A 181 -5.15 11.77 22.04
N PRO A 182 -5.72 11.66 23.25
CA PRO A 182 -7.03 11.07 23.44
C PRO A 182 -8.14 12.04 22.98
N LEU A 183 -8.95 11.64 22.00
CA LEU A 183 -10.13 12.37 21.53
C LEU A 183 -11.42 11.72 22.04
N LEU A 184 -11.61 10.43 21.76
CA LEU A 184 -12.77 9.63 22.17
C LEU A 184 -12.40 8.57 23.20
N LEU A 185 -11.21 7.99 23.06
CA LEU A 185 -10.72 6.95 23.95
C LEU A 185 -9.88 7.60 25.06
N PRO A 186 -10.07 7.22 26.35
CA PRO A 186 -9.34 7.87 27.45
C PRO A 186 -7.83 7.70 27.35
N ASN A 187 -7.36 6.63 26.71
CA ASN A 187 -5.94 6.29 26.56
C ASN A 187 -5.41 6.50 25.12
N GLY A 188 -6.17 7.20 24.27
CA GLY A 188 -5.87 7.35 22.84
C GLY A 188 -6.01 6.04 22.06
N SER A 189 -5.68 6.06 20.76
CA SER A 189 -5.80 4.86 19.93
C SER A 189 -4.69 3.84 20.22
N LYS A 190 -5.07 2.59 20.49
CA LYS A 190 -4.10 1.51 20.70
C LYS A 190 -3.37 1.18 19.41
N ILE A 191 -4.03 1.33 18.26
CA ILE A 191 -3.44 1.05 16.95
C ILE A 191 -2.23 1.96 16.67
N LEU A 192 -2.35 3.27 16.88
CA LEU A 192 -1.25 4.20 16.58
C LEU A 192 -0.09 4.00 17.55
N ARG A 193 -0.39 3.77 18.84
CA ARG A 193 0.63 3.46 19.85
C ARG A 193 1.38 2.17 19.56
N THR A 194 0.69 1.07 19.30
CA THR A 194 1.32 -0.23 18.99
C THR A 194 2.10 -0.20 17.68
N LYS A 195 1.63 0.54 16.66
CA LYS A 195 2.40 0.78 15.43
C LYS A 195 3.67 1.59 15.68
N PHE A 196 3.64 2.60 16.56
CA PHE A 196 4.84 3.36 16.92
C PHE A 196 5.88 2.47 17.60
N ILE A 197 5.47 1.64 18.55
CA ILE A 197 6.36 0.68 19.24
C ILE A 197 6.94 -0.32 18.23
N GLY A 198 6.09 -0.88 17.35
CA GLY A 198 6.51 -1.79 16.29
C GLY A 198 7.52 -1.19 15.33
N GLU A 199 7.30 0.05 14.91
CA GLU A 199 8.20 0.80 14.05
C GLU A 199 9.58 0.98 14.70
N ARG A 200 9.62 1.33 16.00
CA ARG A 200 10.87 1.43 16.76
C ARG A 200 11.60 0.09 16.83
N LEU A 201 10.90 -0.99 17.16
CA LEU A 201 11.51 -2.33 17.23
C LEU A 201 12.07 -2.79 15.88
N VAL A 202 11.35 -2.53 14.79
CA VAL A 202 11.85 -2.82 13.43
C VAL A 202 13.14 -2.05 13.16
N ARG A 203 13.19 -0.77 13.56
CA ARG A 203 14.38 0.07 13.41
C ARG A 203 15.55 -0.41 14.27
N ASP A 204 15.30 -0.82 15.50
CA ASP A 204 16.32 -1.31 16.42
C ASP A 204 16.94 -2.62 15.91
N ILE A 205 16.12 -3.53 15.37
CA ILE A 205 16.58 -4.82 14.86
C ILE A 205 17.28 -4.68 13.50
N PHE A 206 16.69 -3.88 12.60
CA PHE A 206 17.14 -3.64 11.23
C PHE A 206 17.27 -2.12 10.99
N PRO A 207 18.43 -1.52 11.32
CA PRO A 207 18.65 -0.07 11.22
C PRO A 207 18.43 0.50 9.81
N ASP A 208 18.75 -0.28 8.79
CA ASP A 208 18.62 0.10 7.37
C ASP A 208 17.17 0.03 6.86
N ALA A 209 16.19 -0.25 7.73
CA ALA A 209 14.80 -0.45 7.34
C ALA A 209 14.19 0.85 6.87
N VAL A 210 13.59 0.82 5.68
CA VAL A 210 12.84 1.95 5.13
C VAL A 210 11.46 1.96 5.76
N VAL A 211 11.10 3.06 6.40
CA VAL A 211 9.78 3.19 7.02
C VAL A 211 8.93 4.14 6.19
N PHE A 212 7.78 3.67 5.72
CA PHE A 212 6.77 4.52 5.09
C PHE A 212 5.67 4.85 6.09
N ARG A 213 5.43 6.13 6.32
CA ARG A 213 4.32 6.67 7.12
C ARG A 213 3.30 7.32 6.18
N PRO A 214 2.37 6.52 5.60
CA PRO A 214 1.33 7.07 4.75
C PRO A 214 0.26 7.77 5.58
N SER A 215 -0.28 8.83 4.99
CA SER A 215 -1.57 9.42 5.38
C SER A 215 -2.74 8.50 5.02
N ASP A 216 -3.97 8.98 5.19
CA ASP A 216 -5.18 8.26 4.81
C ASP A 216 -5.17 7.93 3.31
N ILE A 217 -5.02 6.64 2.99
CA ILE A 217 -4.92 6.17 1.62
C ILE A 217 -6.31 5.98 1.03
N TYR A 218 -6.59 6.61 -0.11
CA TYR A 218 -7.83 6.41 -0.87
C TYR A 218 -7.60 5.68 -2.19
N GLY A 219 -8.64 4.98 -2.65
CA GLY A 219 -8.64 4.18 -3.88
C GLY A 219 -9.89 3.30 -3.99
N SER A 220 -9.99 2.48 -5.03
CA SER A 220 -11.23 1.74 -5.38
C SER A 220 -11.73 0.76 -4.31
N GLU A 221 -10.88 0.34 -3.38
CA GLU A 221 -11.23 -0.59 -2.29
C GLU A 221 -10.76 -0.10 -0.93
N ASP A 222 -10.71 1.22 -0.77
CA ASP A 222 -10.29 1.80 0.49
C ASP A 222 -11.26 1.45 1.63
N ARG A 223 -10.76 1.58 2.85
CA ARG A 223 -11.59 1.49 4.07
C ARG A 223 -11.95 2.86 4.63
N PHE A 224 -11.30 3.90 4.12
CA PHE A 224 -11.48 5.28 4.53
C PHE A 224 -12.78 5.85 3.94
N LEU A 225 -12.85 6.07 2.62
CA LEU A 225 -14.06 6.59 1.97
C LEU A 225 -15.23 5.60 2.07
N ARG A 226 -14.97 4.30 1.93
CA ARG A 226 -16.00 3.26 2.10
C ARG A 226 -16.68 3.32 3.47
N SER A 227 -15.99 3.79 4.51
CA SER A 227 -16.61 3.92 5.83
C SER A 227 -17.71 4.99 5.83
N TYR A 228 -17.50 6.12 5.16
CA TYR A 228 -18.48 7.20 5.03
C TYR A 228 -19.61 6.86 4.07
N ALA A 229 -19.33 6.06 3.03
CA ALA A 229 -20.37 5.58 2.11
C ALA A 229 -21.36 4.61 2.78
N ASN A 230 -20.90 3.88 3.80
CA ASN A 230 -21.67 2.80 4.40
C ASN A 230 -22.92 3.33 5.13
N LEU A 231 -24.07 2.71 4.86
CA LEU A 231 -25.34 3.01 5.51
C LEU A 231 -25.26 2.89 7.04
N TRP A 232 -24.55 1.88 7.56
CA TRP A 232 -24.44 1.65 8.99
C TRP A 232 -23.68 2.76 9.73
N ARG A 233 -22.77 3.48 9.04
CA ARG A 233 -22.10 4.65 9.65
C ARG A 233 -23.03 5.86 9.78
N ARG A 234 -24.12 5.91 9.00
CA ARG A 234 -25.08 7.01 9.01
C ARG A 234 -26.23 6.78 9.98
N GLN A 235 -26.86 7.85 10.41
CA GLN A 235 -28.20 7.86 10.99
C GLN A 235 -29.16 8.38 9.93
N PHE A 236 -29.69 7.47 9.11
CA PHE A 236 -30.47 7.81 7.91
C PHE A 236 -29.71 8.73 6.94
N LYS A 237 -30.10 10.01 6.88
CA LYS A 237 -29.50 11.03 6.02
C LYS A 237 -28.45 11.89 6.76
N ALA A 238 -28.31 11.68 8.06
CA ALA A 238 -27.40 12.41 8.91
C ALA A 238 -26.06 11.67 9.09
N VAL A 239 -24.94 12.39 8.98
CA VAL A 239 -23.58 11.83 9.14
C VAL A 239 -22.95 12.36 10.43
N PRO A 240 -22.64 11.48 11.40
CA PRO A 240 -21.92 11.86 12.61
C PRO A 240 -20.45 12.08 12.31
N LEU A 241 -19.96 13.28 12.61
CA LEU A 241 -18.55 13.65 12.58
C LEU A 241 -18.15 14.25 13.92
N TRP A 242 -16.90 14.04 14.35
CA TRP A 242 -16.39 14.68 15.56
C TRP A 242 -16.28 16.19 15.35
N ARG A 243 -16.92 17.00 16.21
CA ARG A 243 -16.97 18.47 16.04
C ARG A 243 -17.40 18.88 14.63
N SER A 244 -18.38 18.16 14.06
CA SER A 244 -18.87 18.34 12.68
C SER A 244 -17.79 18.21 11.58
N GLY A 245 -16.61 17.69 11.90
CA GLY A 245 -15.48 17.57 10.99
C GLY A 245 -14.69 18.86 10.79
N GLU A 246 -15.00 19.94 11.54
CA GLU A 246 -14.37 21.25 11.34
C GLU A 246 -13.04 21.37 12.09
N ALA A 247 -12.86 20.61 13.18
CA ALA A 247 -11.61 20.60 13.91
C ALA A 247 -10.52 19.78 13.21
N THR A 248 -10.87 18.76 12.43
CA THR A 248 -9.91 17.78 11.90
C THR A 248 -9.49 18.13 10.46
N ILE A 249 -8.18 18.16 10.20
CA ILE A 249 -7.59 18.33 8.87
C ILE A 249 -7.02 16.99 8.41
N LYS A 250 -7.31 16.60 7.16
CA LYS A 250 -6.81 15.38 6.52
C LYS A 250 -6.11 15.69 5.20
N GLN A 251 -5.08 14.91 4.89
CA GLN A 251 -4.30 15.04 3.66
C GLN A 251 -4.24 13.67 2.96
N PRO A 252 -5.33 13.25 2.30
CA PRO A 252 -5.46 11.90 1.76
C PRO A 252 -4.53 11.67 0.58
N VAL A 253 -3.92 10.48 0.50
CA VAL A 253 -2.95 10.11 -0.53
C VAL A 253 -3.50 9.01 -1.45
N PHE A 254 -3.23 9.10 -2.74
CA PHE A 254 -3.69 8.11 -3.70
C PHE A 254 -2.90 6.81 -3.59
N VAL A 255 -3.58 5.66 -3.57
CA VAL A 255 -2.94 4.35 -3.36
C VAL A 255 -1.88 3.99 -4.40
N SER A 256 -2.08 4.40 -5.67
CA SER A 256 -1.12 4.11 -6.75
C SER A 256 0.19 4.86 -6.56
N ASP A 257 0.15 6.05 -5.97
CA ASP A 257 1.31 6.91 -5.73
C ASP A 257 2.12 6.37 -4.54
N VAL A 258 1.45 5.91 -3.48
CA VAL A 258 2.11 5.20 -2.37
C VAL A 258 2.81 3.94 -2.88
N ALA A 259 2.13 3.16 -3.74
CA ALA A 259 2.73 1.96 -4.33
C ALA A 259 3.92 2.30 -5.25
N ALA A 260 3.84 3.40 -6.01
CA ALA A 260 4.94 3.87 -6.84
C ALA A 260 6.13 4.34 -5.98
N GLY A 261 5.88 5.05 -4.89
CA GLY A 261 6.89 5.48 -3.92
C GLY A 261 7.62 4.30 -3.26
N ILE A 262 6.89 3.25 -2.87
CA ILE A 262 7.49 2.01 -2.34
C ILE A 262 8.41 1.38 -3.38
N VAL A 263 7.97 1.27 -4.64
CA VAL A 263 8.78 0.70 -5.73
C VAL A 263 9.99 1.57 -6.06
N ALA A 264 9.87 2.90 -5.98
CA ALA A 264 11.00 3.82 -6.15
C ALA A 264 12.04 3.63 -5.04
N ALA A 265 11.61 3.48 -3.79
CA ALA A 265 12.50 3.20 -2.67
C ALA A 265 13.23 1.85 -2.78
N ILE A 266 12.60 0.85 -3.41
CA ILE A 266 13.28 -0.41 -3.71
C ILE A 266 14.45 -0.20 -4.67
N LYS A 267 14.30 0.68 -5.66
CA LYS A 267 15.34 0.92 -6.68
C LYS A 267 16.47 1.83 -6.18
N ASN A 268 16.15 2.82 -5.36
CA ASN A 268 17.14 3.82 -4.92
C ASN A 268 17.95 3.29 -3.73
N PRO A 269 19.29 3.18 -3.81
CA PRO A 269 20.11 2.66 -2.70
C PRO A 269 20.11 3.59 -1.48
N ASP A 270 20.01 4.91 -1.69
CA ASP A 270 20.14 5.94 -0.65
C ASP A 270 18.94 6.01 0.31
N THR A 271 17.94 5.15 0.12
CA THR A 271 16.72 5.18 0.93
C THR A 271 16.83 4.40 2.23
N ALA A 272 17.90 3.62 2.41
CA ALA A 272 18.12 2.79 3.58
C ALA A 272 18.09 3.63 4.87
N GLY A 273 17.37 3.15 5.88
CA GLY A 273 17.23 3.83 7.17
C GLY A 273 16.38 5.12 7.18
N ASN A 274 15.83 5.55 6.04
CA ASN A 274 15.02 6.77 5.99
C ASN A 274 13.54 6.50 6.30
N THR A 275 12.90 7.50 6.90
CA THR A 275 11.45 7.52 7.15
C THR A 275 10.78 8.46 6.15
N TYR A 276 9.91 7.92 5.30
CA TYR A 276 9.19 8.67 4.27
C TYR A 276 7.75 8.93 4.68
N TYR A 277 7.34 10.18 4.59
CA TYR A 277 5.95 10.59 4.80
C TYR A 277 5.22 10.64 3.46
N ALA A 278 4.31 9.70 3.23
CA ALA A 278 3.50 9.67 2.01
C ALA A 278 2.22 10.47 2.23
N VAL A 279 2.28 11.75 1.85
CA VAL A 279 1.17 12.71 1.97
C VAL A 279 0.61 13.08 0.60
N GLY A 280 -0.69 13.35 0.54
CA GLY A 280 -1.35 13.85 -0.68
C GLY A 280 -1.01 15.29 -1.01
N PRO A 281 -1.43 15.82 -2.17
CA PRO A 281 -1.07 17.17 -2.62
C PRO A 281 -1.79 18.30 -1.87
N LYS A 282 -3.02 18.06 -1.39
CA LYS A 282 -3.88 19.09 -0.77
C LYS A 282 -4.34 18.66 0.61
N ARG A 283 -4.37 19.61 1.55
CA ARG A 283 -4.97 19.46 2.87
C ARG A 283 -6.44 19.87 2.77
N TYR A 284 -7.32 19.04 3.32
CA TYR A 284 -8.76 19.28 3.37
C TYR A 284 -9.22 19.29 4.81
N GLN A 285 -10.17 20.17 5.12
CA GLN A 285 -10.95 20.02 6.32
C GLN A 285 -11.82 18.76 6.18
N LEU A 286 -11.99 17.98 7.26
CA LEU A 286 -12.75 16.74 7.19
C LEU A 286 -14.22 17.00 6.81
N SER A 287 -14.79 18.11 7.29
CA SER A 287 -16.11 18.63 6.91
C SER A 287 -16.24 18.79 5.38
N GLU A 288 -15.34 19.55 4.76
CA GLU A 288 -15.33 19.80 3.31
C GLU A 288 -15.13 18.52 2.49
N LEU A 289 -14.24 17.64 2.97
CA LEU A 289 -13.95 16.37 2.30
C LEU A 289 -15.19 15.46 2.29
N VAL A 290 -15.92 15.38 3.40
CA VAL A 290 -17.13 14.56 3.49
C VAL A 290 -18.26 15.18 2.67
N ASP A 291 -18.46 16.49 2.73
CA ASP A 291 -19.47 17.20 1.91
C ASP A 291 -19.23 16.96 0.41
N TRP A 292 -17.97 17.11 -0.04
CA TRP A 292 -17.57 16.84 -1.41
C TRP A 292 -17.85 15.38 -1.80
N PHE A 293 -17.50 14.43 -0.93
CA PHE A 293 -17.74 13.02 -1.16
C PHE A 293 -19.23 12.68 -1.33
N PHE A 294 -20.11 13.27 -0.50
CA PHE A 294 -21.55 13.08 -0.61
C PHE A 294 -22.14 13.75 -1.86
N ARG A 295 -21.59 14.90 -2.29
CA ARG A 295 -21.93 15.52 -3.57
C ARG A 295 -21.61 14.59 -4.75
N VAL A 296 -20.43 13.97 -4.77
CA VAL A 296 -20.04 12.99 -5.80
C VAL A 296 -20.97 11.78 -5.83
N MET A 297 -21.42 11.30 -4.67
CA MET A 297 -22.41 10.22 -4.57
C MET A 297 -23.85 10.64 -4.96
N ARG A 298 -24.08 11.89 -5.40
CA ARG A 298 -25.41 12.47 -5.65
C ARG A 298 -26.32 12.43 -4.42
N LYS A 299 -25.73 12.52 -3.23
CA LYS A 299 -26.41 12.59 -1.92
C LYS A 299 -26.11 13.94 -1.26
N GLY A 300 -26.28 15.01 -2.02
CA GLY A 300 -26.07 16.37 -1.55
C GLY A 300 -27.25 16.92 -0.74
N PRO A 301 -27.34 18.25 -0.58
CA PRO A 301 -28.43 18.91 0.15
C PRO A 301 -29.83 18.54 -0.33
N ASP A 302 -30.02 18.35 -1.65
CA ASP A 302 -31.30 17.96 -2.25
C ASP A 302 -31.81 16.61 -1.75
N TRP A 303 -30.89 15.71 -1.38
CA TRP A 303 -31.23 14.42 -0.80
C TRP A 303 -31.60 14.54 0.69
N GLY A 304 -31.39 15.69 1.33
CA GLY A 304 -31.56 15.93 2.76
C GLY A 304 -30.33 15.54 3.58
N TYR A 305 -29.14 15.60 2.98
CA TYR A 305 -27.87 15.35 3.67
C TYR A 305 -27.61 16.40 4.76
N VAL A 306 -27.31 15.94 5.97
CA VAL A 306 -26.94 16.81 7.09
C VAL A 306 -25.74 16.20 7.82
N ARG A 307 -24.76 17.04 8.17
CA ARG A 307 -23.68 16.68 9.10
C ARG A 307 -24.01 17.21 10.49
N TYR A 308 -23.68 16.46 11.52
CA TYR A 308 -23.87 16.89 12.90
C TYR A 308 -22.73 16.42 13.80
N ASP A 309 -22.63 17.06 14.96
CA ASP A 309 -21.59 16.75 15.92
C ASP A 309 -21.91 15.47 16.70
N MET A 310 -21.07 14.47 16.48
CA MET A 310 -21.12 13.16 17.13
C MET A 310 -21.02 13.25 18.66
N ARG A 311 -20.46 14.32 19.23
CA ARG A 311 -20.30 14.49 20.69
C ARG A 311 -21.62 14.38 21.45
N PHE A 312 -22.68 14.93 20.87
CA PHE A 312 -24.00 15.06 21.50
C PHE A 312 -24.95 13.91 21.18
N ASP A 313 -24.51 12.91 20.42
CA ASP A 313 -25.35 11.81 19.96
C ASP A 313 -25.07 10.51 20.74
N PRO A 314 -25.85 10.22 21.79
CA PRO A 314 -25.69 8.98 22.55
C PRO A 314 -26.08 7.75 21.74
N PHE A 315 -26.99 7.87 20.77
CA PHE A 315 -27.43 6.73 19.96
C PHE A 315 -26.34 6.22 19.04
N PHE A 316 -25.57 7.12 18.42
CA PHE A 316 -24.43 6.70 17.61
C PHE A 316 -23.34 6.04 18.47
N LYS A 317 -23.01 6.62 19.62
CA LYS A 317 -22.04 6.02 20.56
C LYS A 317 -22.47 4.64 21.04
N LEU A 318 -23.75 4.49 21.40
CA LEU A 318 -24.33 3.19 21.77
C LEU A 318 -24.24 2.20 20.60
N LYS A 319 -24.54 2.64 19.38
CA LYS A 319 -24.45 1.82 18.16
C LYS A 319 -23.03 1.33 17.90
N VAL A 320 -22.00 2.16 18.08
CA VAL A 320 -20.60 1.76 17.94
C VAL A 320 -20.27 0.66 18.95
N THR A 321 -20.58 0.89 20.23
CA THR A 321 -20.34 -0.09 21.31
C THR A 321 -21.08 -1.42 21.08
N LEU A 322 -22.33 -1.37 20.63
CA LEU A 322 -23.09 -2.59 20.29
C LEU A 322 -22.47 -3.32 19.10
N THR A 323 -22.05 -2.59 18.07
CA THR A 323 -21.43 -3.19 16.87
C THR A 323 -20.15 -3.95 17.25
N GLU A 324 -19.33 -3.38 18.13
CA GLU A 324 -18.10 -4.00 18.61
C GLU A 324 -18.36 -5.23 19.49
N LYS A 325 -19.38 -5.18 20.37
CA LYS A 325 -19.76 -6.31 21.23
C LYS A 325 -20.41 -7.47 20.47
N ILE A 326 -21.27 -7.18 19.50
CA ILE A 326 -22.03 -8.20 18.76
C ILE A 326 -21.13 -8.91 17.73
N CYS A 327 -20.22 -8.18 17.08
CA CYS A 327 -19.37 -8.72 16.02
C CYS A 327 -17.88 -8.49 16.30
N PRO A 328 -17.27 -9.21 17.26
CA PRO A 328 -15.87 -9.02 17.64
C PRO A 328 -14.87 -9.40 16.54
N GLY A 329 -15.24 -10.30 15.61
CA GLY A 329 -14.33 -10.73 14.52
C GLY A 329 -14.33 -9.83 13.29
N TRP A 330 -15.45 -9.14 13.04
CA TRP A 330 -15.59 -8.21 11.91
C TRP A 330 -16.64 -7.15 12.25
N PRO A 331 -16.23 -5.94 12.68
CA PRO A 331 -17.18 -4.90 12.98
C PRO A 331 -17.95 -4.52 11.72
N ILE A 332 -19.28 -4.49 11.84
CA ILE A 332 -20.18 -4.13 10.74
C ILE A 332 -19.78 -2.74 10.24
N ALA A 333 -19.62 -2.60 8.91
CA ALA A 333 -19.14 -1.38 8.26
C ALA A 333 -17.73 -0.92 8.67
N GLY A 334 -16.97 -1.75 9.38
CA GLY A 334 -15.71 -1.36 9.98
C GLY A 334 -15.88 -0.27 11.03
N LEU A 335 -17.03 -0.20 11.71
CA LEU A 335 -17.30 0.79 12.74
C LEU A 335 -16.77 0.28 14.09
N SER A 336 -15.71 0.91 14.60
CA SER A 336 -15.11 0.62 15.91
C SER A 336 -14.64 1.93 16.55
N TRP A 337 -14.50 1.93 17.88
CA TRP A 337 -13.99 3.10 18.60
C TRP A 337 -12.58 3.48 18.14
N GLU A 338 -11.70 2.49 17.97
CA GLU A 338 -10.34 2.67 17.46
C GLU A 338 -10.30 3.31 16.06
N LYS A 339 -11.23 2.94 15.17
CA LYS A 339 -11.28 3.56 13.85
C LYS A 339 -11.77 4.99 13.91
N LEU A 340 -12.76 5.28 14.75
CA LEU A 340 -13.24 6.66 14.93
C LEU A 340 -12.13 7.55 15.49
N GLU A 341 -11.36 7.06 16.46
CA GLU A 341 -10.22 7.78 17.02
C GLU A 341 -9.20 8.13 15.93
N LYS A 342 -8.68 7.11 15.25
CA LYS A 342 -7.71 7.26 14.16
C LYS A 342 -8.18 8.21 13.04
N VAL A 343 -9.47 8.16 12.72
CA VAL A 343 -10.07 9.01 11.69
C VAL A 343 -10.19 10.47 12.14
N ASN A 344 -10.37 10.72 13.44
CA ASN A 344 -10.49 12.08 13.96
C ASN A 344 -9.14 12.68 14.35
N ASP A 345 -8.08 11.86 14.45
CA ASP A 345 -6.72 12.35 14.67
C ASP A 345 -6.30 13.33 13.58
N LEU A 346 -5.82 14.48 14.04
CA LEU A 346 -5.24 15.52 13.20
C LEU A 346 -4.05 14.92 12.45
N VAL A 347 -3.90 15.25 11.17
CA VAL A 347 -2.59 15.12 10.54
C VAL A 347 -1.67 16.07 11.29
N CYS A 348 -0.76 15.53 12.10
CA CYS A 348 0.21 16.32 12.85
C CYS A 348 0.87 17.38 11.94
N ASP A 349 0.93 18.61 12.42
CA ASP A 349 1.63 19.73 11.78
C ASP A 349 3.13 19.49 11.54
N LEU A 350 3.69 18.37 12.02
CA LEU A 350 5.05 17.86 11.73
C LEU A 350 5.36 17.78 10.22
N VAL A 351 4.33 17.64 9.39
CA VAL A 351 4.49 17.66 7.93
C VAL A 351 4.96 19.04 7.44
N CYS A 352 4.63 20.16 8.10
CA CYS A 352 5.15 21.47 7.73
C CYS A 352 6.67 21.62 7.99
N ALA A 353 7.23 20.94 8.99
CA ALA A 353 8.65 21.04 9.31
C ALA A 353 9.54 20.11 8.44
N CYS A 354 9.04 18.93 8.06
CA CYS A 354 9.80 17.95 7.27
C CYS A 354 9.59 18.05 5.75
N LEU A 355 8.58 18.78 5.27
CA LEU A 355 8.29 18.95 3.84
C LEU A 355 9.32 19.77 3.06
N GLY A 356 10.31 20.37 3.74
CA GLY A 356 11.40 21.06 3.07
C GLY A 356 12.24 20.18 2.14
N PHE A 357 12.13 18.84 2.19
CA PHE A 357 13.08 17.96 1.50
C PHE A 357 12.54 16.79 0.66
N LEU A 358 11.26 16.42 0.67
CA LEU A 358 10.88 15.11 0.07
C LEU A 358 9.59 15.04 -0.76
N ALA A 359 8.77 16.10 -0.81
CA ALA A 359 7.64 16.11 -1.75
C ALA A 359 8.05 16.47 -3.19
N ALA A 360 9.19 17.17 -3.37
CA ALA A 360 9.60 17.69 -4.67
C ALA A 360 10.32 16.67 -5.58
N ASP A 361 11.11 15.75 -5.02
CA ASP A 361 12.02 14.94 -5.83
C ASP A 361 11.45 13.61 -6.36
N LEU A 362 10.38 13.08 -5.77
CA LEU A 362 9.72 11.86 -6.26
C LEU A 362 8.56 12.13 -7.25
N TYR A 363 8.07 13.37 -7.32
CA TYR A 363 6.91 13.77 -8.12
C TYR A 363 7.27 14.62 -9.35
N SER A 364 8.55 14.89 -9.61
CA SER A 364 9.01 15.78 -10.70
C SER A 364 8.91 15.19 -12.12
N ASN A 365 8.45 13.94 -12.29
CA ASN A 365 8.23 13.37 -13.60
C ASN A 365 6.79 12.84 -13.76
N GLN A 366 5.97 13.68 -14.40
CA GLN A 366 4.75 13.34 -15.14
C GLN A 366 3.66 12.56 -14.40
N PHE A 367 2.78 13.23 -13.66
CA PHE A 367 1.35 12.88 -13.64
C PHE A 367 0.52 14.10 -13.23
N SER A 368 0.09 14.87 -14.23
CA SER A 368 -0.89 15.93 -14.12
C SER A 368 -2.22 15.36 -13.64
N LEU A 369 -2.63 15.71 -12.42
CA LEU A 369 -3.97 15.45 -11.89
C LEU A 369 -4.96 16.49 -12.44
N GLU A 370 -5.46 16.29 -13.64
CA GLU A 370 -6.72 16.89 -14.09
C GLU A 370 -7.89 15.96 -13.69
N ILE A 371 -8.23 15.92 -12.40
CA ILE A 371 -9.53 15.38 -11.92
C ILE A 371 -10.13 16.30 -10.83
N PHE A 372 -9.73 17.57 -10.82
CA PHE A 372 -10.37 18.59 -9.98
C PHE A 372 -10.75 19.80 -10.84
N TYR A 373 -11.66 19.58 -11.78
CA TYR A 373 -12.61 20.57 -12.29
C TYR A 373 -13.92 19.88 -12.64
#